data_AF-A0A0G4ICK5-F1
#
_entry.id   AF-A0A0G4ICK5-F1
#
_cell.length_a   1.000
_cell.length_b   1.000
_cell.length_c   1.000
_cell.angle_alpha   90.00
_cell.angle_beta   90.00
_cell.angle_gamma   90.00
#
_symmetry.space_group_name_H-M   'P 1'
#
loop_
_entity.id
_entity.type
_entity.pdbx_description
1 polymer ?
#
loop_
_entity_poly.entity_id
_entity_poly.type
_entity_poly.pdbx_seq_one_letter_code
_entity_poly.pdbx_strand_id
1 'polypeptide(L)'
;MTFVQGVTRVGPGGDGTVRSSRTKTVALFLPHSHPGIPRRSEQDFKARVCASPFPDTFEFAIRQKGPREFFLCVTRTDAPHGWGQDLHVYWTIGDASQAVSTPFAGLEGIAVIGPSSTNDKVSLHRLRNDQPDLPPNLTVSVLAVSSNFPDDFSFNVHAPSTRVLRIHAKRLDATHGWGQHLRVFWRVELGATNSSAPAFPATRYSDILAECCVVRSESMRQSRLAPSKADLAERAPPDIRTVVQAWQDVLCPRAVDSTSGFWGSLGGLFGGPGVGLNDQERRHVASVIEEFHKRFPQRQQALVRGALWGLVQSEKHEGHSLSLYLGLLEGGVRECAARREWVLHAVVASLAGGRVEGAPGEFEEALQSIETARTLVQRVFEEIVEEQKDTAFVSCFLEPSKLFFRMTHDRIMEGDVDVHGANIFLRAVEVSIDVRHSRQGIEENTIKGVAACLSAFGEEVIADFVSPSHLGKAWETVRRGRPLPPIRAPIRMCRNTLWSGMGCGSTSADVCAMLTAPAYGSVAADLRQHWAAWVRLYLSAFGADRLLPLALNRMMGNGNRGMDLTPVLQYLFVEMMKNEGEGGGEGGSEAIEDVRFWLWDEAHGYSLSLSRAQQLFSFAGCCRE
;
A
#
# COMPACT_ATOMS: atom_id res chain seq x y z
N MET A 1 5.20 -6.38 36.69
CA MET A 1 6.42 -5.71 36.21
C MET A 1 6.00 -4.40 35.56
N THR A 2 6.39 -3.25 36.13
CA THR A 2 6.09 -1.90 35.63
C THR A 2 7.37 -1.23 35.14
N PHE A 3 7.99 -1.84 34.13
CA PHE A 3 9.17 -1.28 33.46
C PHE A 3 8.80 -0.97 32.01
N VAL A 4 8.99 0.27 31.58
CA VAL A 4 8.70 0.70 30.20
C VAL A 4 9.88 1.48 29.65
N GLN A 5 10.22 1.21 28.39
CA GLN A 5 11.27 1.90 27.66
C GLN A 5 10.77 2.33 26.28
N GLY A 6 11.37 3.37 25.72
CA GLY A 6 11.03 3.84 24.38
C GLY A 6 12.09 4.76 23.80
N VAL A 7 11.96 5.03 22.50
CA VAL A 7 12.74 6.05 21.79
C VAL A 7 11.78 7.10 21.26
N THR A 8 12.08 8.36 21.52
CA THR A 8 11.27 9.48 21.07
C THR A 8 12.13 10.49 20.34
N ARG A 9 11.60 11.01 19.23
CA ARG A 9 12.23 12.11 18.48
C ARG A 9 11.87 13.43 19.14
N VAL A 10 12.88 14.26 19.35
CA VAL A 10 12.78 15.62 19.86
C VAL A 10 13.32 16.54 18.75
N GLY A 11 12.40 16.96 17.85
CA GLY A 11 12.68 17.54 16.53
C GLY A 11 12.36 19.03 16.32
N PRO A 12 12.50 19.62 15.12
CA PRO A 12 13.03 20.96 14.95
C PRO A 12 11.92 22.02 15.02
N GLY A 13 11.43 22.31 16.22
CA GLY A 13 10.54 23.45 16.46
C GLY A 13 11.24 24.82 16.39
N GLY A 14 12.37 24.95 15.69
CA GLY A 14 13.15 26.19 15.61
C GLY A 14 14.25 26.12 14.58
N ASP A 15 14.42 27.22 13.84
CA ASP A 15 15.40 27.46 12.77
C ASP A 15 16.86 27.60 13.25
N GLY A 16 17.15 27.21 14.49
CA GLY A 16 18.47 27.39 15.11
C GLY A 16 18.82 28.85 15.42
N THR A 17 17.89 29.80 15.22
CA THR A 17 18.14 31.20 15.59
C THR A 17 18.16 31.38 17.10
N VAL A 18 18.71 32.50 17.55
CA VAL A 18 18.70 32.97 18.95
C VAL A 18 17.29 33.02 19.55
N ARG A 19 16.23 33.04 18.71
CA ARG A 19 14.82 33.04 19.14
C ARG A 19 14.28 31.65 19.46
N SER A 20 14.98 30.57 19.10
CA SER A 20 14.54 29.20 19.37
C SER A 20 14.85 28.79 20.82
N SER A 21 13.89 28.12 21.47
CA SER A 21 14.03 27.68 22.87
C SER A 21 15.14 26.63 23.01
N ARG A 22 16.05 26.84 23.98
CA ARG A 22 17.05 25.85 24.44
C ARG A 22 16.47 24.68 25.24
N THR A 23 15.15 24.65 25.43
CA THR A 23 14.45 23.54 26.09
C THR A 23 13.28 23.13 25.20
N LYS A 24 13.18 21.82 24.90
CA LYS A 24 12.07 21.24 24.15
C LYS A 24 11.37 20.22 25.03
N THR A 25 10.05 20.21 24.97
CA THR A 25 9.22 19.27 25.74
C THR A 25 8.44 18.38 24.79
N VAL A 26 8.50 17.07 25.01
CA VAL A 26 7.74 16.08 24.24
C VAL A 26 6.89 15.25 25.20
N ALA A 27 5.65 14.96 24.80
CA ALA A 27 4.76 14.09 25.53
C ALA A 27 5.07 12.62 25.21
N LEU A 28 5.23 11.80 26.26
CA LEU A 28 5.41 10.37 26.21
C LEU A 28 4.14 9.71 26.74
N PHE A 29 3.67 8.66 26.05
CA PHE A 29 2.45 7.94 26.43
C PHE A 29 2.74 6.45 26.60
N LEU A 30 2.24 5.86 27.67
CA LEU A 30 2.28 4.40 27.84
C LEU A 30 1.20 3.74 26.98
N PRO A 31 1.45 2.53 26.45
CA PRO A 31 0.43 1.74 25.75
C PRO A 31 -0.82 1.51 26.62
N HIS A 32 -1.99 1.37 26.00
CA HIS A 32 -3.24 1.13 26.73
C HIS A 32 -3.29 -0.23 27.43
N SER A 33 -2.45 -1.17 27.02
CA SER A 33 -2.21 -2.45 27.68
C SER A 33 -1.37 -2.32 28.96
N HIS A 34 -0.64 -1.22 29.15
CA HIS A 34 0.17 -1.02 30.36
C HIS A 34 -0.75 -0.54 31.50
N PRO A 35 -0.69 -1.12 32.71
CA PRO A 35 -1.60 -0.79 33.84
C PRO A 35 -1.49 0.66 34.35
N GLY A 36 -0.67 1.49 33.71
CA GLY A 36 -0.27 2.80 34.19
C GLY A 36 0.80 2.69 35.27
N ILE A 37 1.48 3.80 35.52
CA ILE A 37 2.46 3.93 36.59
C ILE A 37 1.81 4.85 37.62
N PRO A 38 1.48 4.38 38.83
CA PRO A 38 0.86 5.22 39.86
C PRO A 38 1.84 6.29 40.32
N ARG A 39 1.39 7.55 40.48
CA ARG A 39 2.22 8.65 41.02
C ARG A 39 2.76 8.24 42.39
N ARG A 40 4.03 7.82 42.45
CA ARG A 40 4.75 7.45 43.67
C ARG A 40 6.01 8.31 43.75
N SER A 41 6.48 8.57 44.97
CA SER A 41 7.69 9.35 45.26
C SER A 41 8.99 8.65 44.83
N GLU A 42 8.94 7.35 44.55
CA GLU A 42 10.12 6.49 44.28
C GLU A 42 10.09 5.88 42.87
N GLN A 43 9.85 6.70 41.84
CA GLN A 43 10.01 6.28 40.44
C GLN A 43 11.39 6.71 39.94
N ASP A 44 12.13 5.78 39.33
CA ASP A 44 13.40 6.09 38.67
C ASP A 44 13.13 6.41 37.19
N PHE A 45 13.44 7.64 36.79
CA PHE A 45 13.27 8.16 35.45
C PHE A 45 14.63 8.39 34.83
N LYS A 46 14.92 7.72 33.70
CA LYS A 46 16.16 7.94 32.97
C LYS A 46 15.86 8.30 31.53
N ALA A 47 16.57 9.29 31.01
CA ALA A 47 16.55 9.65 29.60
C ALA A 47 17.96 9.98 29.12
N ARG A 48 18.25 9.66 27.86
CA ARG A 48 19.57 9.88 27.24
C ARG A 48 19.47 10.10 25.73
N VAL A 49 20.34 10.93 25.17
CA VAL A 49 20.49 11.03 23.70
C VAL A 49 21.01 9.69 23.15
N CYS A 50 20.35 9.17 22.11
CA CYS A 50 20.78 8.01 21.32
C CYS A 50 21.80 8.39 20.24
N ALA A 51 21.57 9.53 19.58
CA ALA A 51 22.41 10.04 18.52
C ALA A 51 22.26 11.57 18.44
N SER A 52 23.39 12.26 18.32
CA SER A 52 23.51 13.68 17.95
C SER A 52 24.63 13.79 16.91
N PRO A 53 24.40 14.41 15.73
CA PRO A 53 25.46 14.68 14.77
C PRO A 53 26.52 15.68 15.26
N PHE A 54 26.26 16.38 16.37
CA PHE A 54 27.16 17.37 16.97
C PHE A 54 27.50 17.02 18.44
N PRO A 55 28.66 17.46 18.97
CA PRO A 55 29.10 17.20 20.35
C PRO A 55 28.31 18.00 21.41
N ASP A 56 27.06 18.35 21.13
CA ASP A 56 26.17 19.09 22.02
C ASP A 56 25.91 18.31 23.32
N THR A 57 25.68 19.02 24.43
CA THR A 57 25.36 18.41 25.72
C THR A 57 23.92 18.72 26.12
N PHE A 58 23.24 17.73 26.73
CA PHE A 58 21.83 17.85 27.08
C PHE A 58 21.55 17.32 28.48
N GLU A 59 20.64 18.00 29.17
CA GLU A 59 20.03 17.59 30.42
C GLU A 59 18.58 17.14 30.17
N PHE A 60 18.12 16.17 30.94
CA PHE A 60 16.79 15.58 30.80
C PHE A 60 16.00 15.67 32.10
N ALA A 61 14.73 16.05 32.00
CA ALA A 61 13.77 15.92 33.08
C ALA A 61 12.52 15.23 32.56
N ILE A 62 12.10 14.15 33.23
CA ILE A 62 10.81 13.51 32.96
C ILE A 62 9.83 13.92 34.06
N ARG A 63 8.65 14.41 33.67
CA ARG A 63 7.59 14.81 34.60
C ARG A 63 6.34 13.99 34.32
N GLN A 64 5.86 13.25 35.32
CA GLN A 64 4.59 12.54 35.19
C GLN A 64 3.40 13.51 35.20
N LYS A 65 2.61 13.52 34.12
CA LYS A 65 1.36 14.27 34.02
C LYS A 65 0.15 13.44 34.45
N GLY A 66 0.13 12.16 34.10
CA GLY A 66 -0.93 11.24 34.47
C GLY A 66 -0.41 9.82 34.65
N PRO A 67 -1.25 8.85 35.01
CA PRO A 67 -0.84 7.45 35.17
C PRO A 67 -0.25 6.85 33.90
N ARG A 68 -0.48 7.45 32.72
CA ARG A 68 0.05 6.99 31.42
C ARG A 68 0.69 8.08 30.58
N GLU A 69 0.91 9.27 31.14
CA GLU A 69 1.38 10.43 30.40
C GLU A 69 2.56 11.08 31.13
N PHE A 70 3.64 11.34 30.40
CA PHE A 70 4.84 11.98 30.90
C PHE A 70 5.31 13.07 29.95
N PHE A 71 5.97 14.08 30.48
CA PHE A 71 6.69 15.07 29.69
C PHE A 71 8.17 14.85 29.81
N LEU A 72 8.84 14.61 28.69
CA LEU A 72 10.28 14.64 28.56
C LEU A 72 10.70 16.05 28.16
N CYS A 73 11.30 16.76 29.10
CA CYS A 73 11.98 18.02 28.86
C CYS A 73 13.45 17.73 28.57
N VAL A 74 13.90 18.13 27.39
CA VAL A 74 15.31 18.11 26.98
C VAL A 74 15.79 19.55 27.02
N THR A 75 16.92 19.81 27.67
CA THR A 75 17.55 21.14 27.72
C THR A 75 18.97 21.03 27.22
N ARG A 76 19.35 21.90 26.29
CA ARG A 76 20.75 21.97 25.83
C ARG A 76 21.58 22.74 26.87
N THR A 77 22.73 22.19 27.24
CA THR A 77 23.57 22.72 28.33
C THR A 77 24.86 23.38 27.86
N ASP A 78 25.34 23.07 26.65
CA ASP A 78 26.55 23.67 26.07
C ASP A 78 26.31 25.00 25.35
N ALA A 79 25.05 25.38 25.08
CA ALA A 79 24.72 26.62 24.39
C ALA A 79 23.46 27.29 24.97
N PRO A 80 23.39 28.64 24.95
CA PRO A 80 22.25 29.38 25.48
C PRO A 80 21.03 29.43 24.56
N HIS A 81 21.15 28.98 23.31
CA HIS A 81 20.10 29.04 22.27
C HIS A 81 19.58 27.63 21.90
N GLY A 82 18.47 27.58 21.16
CA GLY A 82 17.88 26.33 20.69
C GLY A 82 18.75 25.56 19.69
N TRP A 83 18.35 24.33 19.38
CA TRP A 83 19.03 23.46 18.43
C TRP A 83 18.14 23.18 17.21
N GLY A 84 18.71 23.32 16.01
CA GLY A 84 18.02 23.05 14.74
C GLY A 84 18.00 21.57 14.33
N GLN A 85 18.58 20.69 15.15
CA GLN A 85 18.70 19.26 14.86
C GLN A 85 17.58 18.42 15.49
N ASP A 86 17.41 17.21 14.95
CA ASP A 86 16.61 16.16 15.56
C ASP A 86 17.44 15.38 16.58
N LEU A 87 16.90 15.23 17.78
CA LEU A 87 17.47 14.35 18.79
C LEU A 87 16.62 13.11 18.93
N HIS A 88 17.24 11.94 18.88
CA HIS A 88 16.59 10.70 19.30
C HIS A 88 16.92 10.50 20.77
N VAL A 89 15.91 10.45 21.63
CA VAL A 89 16.07 10.29 23.07
C VAL A 89 15.49 8.94 23.49
N TYR A 90 16.33 8.10 24.07
CA TYR A 90 15.90 6.87 24.73
C TYR A 90 15.54 7.19 26.16
N TRP A 91 14.40 6.68 26.62
CA TRP A 91 13.90 6.90 27.97
C TRP A 91 13.42 5.59 28.59
N THR A 92 13.54 5.49 29.91
CA THR A 92 13.05 4.37 30.73
C THR A 92 12.31 4.90 31.95
N ILE A 93 11.29 4.16 32.37
CA ILE A 93 10.50 4.42 33.57
C ILE A 93 10.33 3.10 34.32
N GLY A 94 10.74 3.06 35.58
CA GLY A 94 10.65 1.86 36.42
C GLY A 94 10.55 2.17 37.92
N ASP A 95 10.23 1.14 38.70
CA ASP A 95 10.28 1.18 40.16
C ASP A 95 11.75 1.18 40.62
N ALA A 96 12.16 2.15 41.44
CA ALA A 96 13.53 2.29 41.90
C ALA A 96 14.04 1.05 42.67
N SER A 97 13.12 0.28 43.27
CA SER A 97 13.41 -0.96 43.99
C SER A 97 13.63 -2.19 43.08
N GLN A 98 13.27 -2.09 41.79
CA GLN A 98 13.48 -3.12 40.77
C GLN A 98 14.48 -2.67 39.71
N ALA A 99 15.56 -2.00 40.12
CA ALA A 99 16.78 -1.93 39.31
C ALA A 99 17.36 -3.36 39.17
N VAL A 100 16.69 -4.18 38.36
CA VAL A 100 17.16 -5.51 38.00
C VAL A 100 18.46 -5.30 37.26
N SER A 101 19.54 -5.72 37.92
CA SER A 101 20.74 -6.20 37.26
C SER A 101 20.33 -7.36 36.34
N THR A 102 19.79 -7.06 35.16
CA THR A 102 19.71 -8.01 34.05
C THR A 102 20.94 -7.77 33.21
N PRO A 103 21.98 -8.61 33.37
CA PRO A 103 23.16 -8.50 32.55
C PRO A 103 22.84 -9.19 31.20
N PHE A 104 23.07 -8.47 30.10
CA PHE A 104 23.31 -9.01 28.74
C PHE A 104 22.14 -9.44 27.82
N ALA A 105 21.03 -8.71 27.78
CA ALA A 105 20.13 -8.75 26.61
C ALA A 105 20.48 -7.63 25.62
N GLY A 106 21.38 -7.91 24.66
CA GLY A 106 21.61 -7.12 23.44
C GLY A 106 22.28 -5.75 23.63
N LEU A 107 23.62 -5.71 23.52
CA LEU A 107 24.33 -4.43 23.39
C LEU A 107 24.07 -3.90 21.97
N GLU A 108 23.25 -2.85 21.86
CA GLU A 108 22.88 -2.22 20.58
C GLU A 108 23.23 -0.73 20.56
N GLY A 109 23.46 -0.21 19.36
CA GLY A 109 23.74 1.21 19.17
C GLY A 109 23.55 1.68 17.74
N ILE A 110 23.56 3.00 17.58
CA ILE A 110 23.49 3.67 16.29
C ILE A 110 24.81 4.40 16.10
N ALA A 111 25.52 4.07 15.02
CA ALA A 111 26.67 4.82 14.56
C ALA A 111 26.25 5.65 13.33
N VAL A 112 26.59 6.94 13.33
CA VAL A 112 26.45 7.78 12.14
C VAL A 112 27.82 7.86 11.49
N ILE A 113 27.93 7.34 10.28
CA ILE A 113 29.11 7.49 9.45
C ILE A 113 28.87 8.70 8.55
N GLY A 114 29.59 9.79 8.79
CA GLY A 114 29.46 11.00 7.99
C GLY A 114 29.86 10.77 6.53
N PRO A 115 29.56 11.73 5.63
CA PRO A 115 29.97 11.66 4.24
C PRO A 115 31.49 11.46 4.10
N SER A 116 31.90 10.77 3.03
CA SER A 116 33.31 10.57 2.70
C SER A 116 33.56 10.83 1.22
N SER A 117 34.74 11.35 0.92
CA SER A 117 35.30 11.44 -0.43
C SER A 117 35.88 10.09 -0.91
N THR A 118 36.08 9.15 0.01
CA THR A 118 36.51 7.77 -0.26
C THR A 118 35.33 6.82 -0.14
N ASN A 119 35.31 5.75 -0.95
CA ASN A 119 34.28 4.69 -0.84
C ASN A 119 34.44 3.82 0.41
N ASP A 120 35.51 4.03 1.17
CA ASP A 120 35.83 3.32 2.39
C ASP A 120 35.93 4.29 3.57
N LYS A 121 35.30 3.94 4.70
CA LYS A 121 35.35 4.75 5.91
C LYS A 121 35.27 3.92 7.18
N VAL A 122 36.14 4.27 8.12
CA VAL A 122 36.18 3.75 9.47
C VAL A 122 35.41 4.68 10.41
N SER A 123 34.49 4.14 11.20
CA SER A 123 33.96 4.81 12.38
C SER A 123 34.35 4.05 13.65
N LEU A 124 34.78 4.80 14.67
CA LEU A 124 35.11 4.27 15.99
C LEU A 124 33.97 4.57 16.95
N HIS A 125 33.41 3.53 17.53
CA HIS A 125 32.37 3.64 18.53
C HIS A 125 32.88 3.11 19.87
N ARG A 126 33.18 4.03 20.80
CA ARG A 126 33.64 3.68 22.14
C ARG A 126 32.42 3.39 23.03
N LEU A 127 32.40 2.22 23.64
CA LEU A 127 31.43 1.86 24.68
C LEU A 127 31.61 2.77 25.89
N ARG A 128 30.49 3.15 26.50
CA ARG A 128 30.50 3.99 27.68
C ARG A 128 30.96 3.20 28.92
N ASN A 129 31.39 3.91 29.97
CA ASN A 129 31.89 3.30 31.20
C ASN A 129 30.82 2.45 31.93
N ASP A 130 29.54 2.78 31.75
CA ASP A 130 28.36 2.10 32.30
C ASP A 130 27.91 0.89 31.46
N GLN A 131 28.45 0.69 30.26
CA GLN A 131 28.21 -0.51 29.46
C GLN A 131 29.19 -1.61 29.87
N PRO A 132 28.78 -2.89 29.87
CA PRO A 132 29.70 -3.97 30.13
C PRO A 132 30.73 -4.09 29.00
N ASP A 133 31.91 -4.60 29.34
CA ASP A 133 32.97 -4.91 28.41
C ASP A 133 32.53 -5.94 27.35
N LEU A 134 32.93 -5.71 26.09
CA LEU A 134 32.70 -6.63 24.98
C LEU A 134 33.47 -7.93 25.19
N PRO A 135 32.84 -9.11 24.97
CA PRO A 135 33.54 -10.38 25.04
C PRO A 135 34.53 -10.56 23.88
N PRO A 136 35.56 -11.40 24.02
CA PRO A 136 36.58 -11.57 22.97
C PRO A 136 36.07 -12.25 21.68
N ASN A 137 34.89 -12.87 21.70
CA ASN A 137 34.29 -13.60 20.57
C ASN A 137 32.85 -13.11 20.30
N LEU A 138 32.72 -11.88 19.80
CA LEU A 138 31.44 -11.26 19.46
C LEU A 138 31.12 -11.42 17.97
N THR A 139 29.86 -11.78 17.67
CA THR A 139 29.28 -11.59 16.34
C THR A 139 28.53 -10.27 16.39
N VAL A 140 28.80 -9.34 15.46
CA VAL A 140 28.06 -8.08 15.36
C VAL A 140 27.27 -8.06 14.10
N SER A 141 25.95 -8.03 14.25
CA SER A 141 25.03 -7.81 13.16
C SER A 141 24.94 -6.32 12.89
N VAL A 142 25.10 -5.93 11.63
CA VAL A 142 25.09 -4.53 11.19
C VAL A 142 24.03 -4.34 10.11
N LEU A 143 23.19 -3.33 10.29
CA LEU A 143 22.22 -2.89 9.31
C LEU A 143 22.50 -1.44 8.92
N ALA A 144 22.73 -1.21 7.63
CA ALA A 144 22.81 0.12 7.07
C ALA A 144 21.43 0.61 6.63
N VAL A 145 21.14 1.87 6.95
CA VAL A 145 20.01 2.58 6.38
C VAL A 145 20.57 3.85 5.73
N SER A 146 20.59 3.84 4.40
CA SER A 146 20.84 5.01 3.57
C SER A 146 19.58 5.86 3.53
N SER A 147 19.71 7.18 3.65
CA SER A 147 18.55 8.08 3.70
C SER A 147 17.98 8.43 2.33
N ASN A 148 18.73 8.22 1.23
CA ASN A 148 18.34 8.81 -0.06
C ASN A 148 18.45 7.86 -1.27
N PHE A 149 19.17 6.73 -1.20
CA PHE A 149 19.39 5.84 -2.36
C PHE A 149 19.61 4.38 -1.94
N PRO A 150 19.21 3.39 -2.78
CA PRO A 150 19.58 1.99 -2.63
C PRO A 150 21.06 1.82 -2.97
N ASP A 151 21.93 2.03 -1.98
CA ASP A 151 23.37 1.84 -2.08
C ASP A 151 23.76 0.49 -1.47
N ASP A 152 24.75 -0.19 -2.08
CA ASP A 152 25.27 -1.45 -1.57
C ASP A 152 26.49 -1.21 -0.67
N PHE A 153 26.47 -1.76 0.54
CA PHE A 153 27.56 -1.63 1.50
C PHE A 153 28.03 -2.98 2.01
N SER A 154 29.34 -3.11 2.15
CA SER A 154 29.98 -4.14 2.96
C SER A 154 30.40 -3.56 4.30
N PHE A 155 30.20 -4.33 5.36
CA PHE A 155 30.61 -3.97 6.72
C PHE A 155 31.63 -4.96 7.23
N ASN A 156 32.75 -4.46 7.74
CA ASN A 156 33.65 -5.23 8.59
C ASN A 156 33.62 -4.60 9.98
N VAL A 157 33.20 -5.39 10.97
CA VAL A 157 33.18 -4.94 12.35
C VAL A 157 34.21 -5.72 13.14
N HIS A 158 35.04 -5.01 13.87
CA HIS A 158 35.95 -5.61 14.84
C HIS A 158 35.97 -4.79 16.11
N ALA A 159 36.18 -5.47 17.24
CA ALA A 159 36.36 -4.82 18.52
C ALA A 159 37.87 -4.73 18.82
N PRO A 160 38.57 -3.62 18.49
CA PRO A 160 39.99 -3.48 18.81
C PRO A 160 40.27 -3.47 20.32
N SER A 161 39.25 -3.28 21.16
CA SER A 161 39.32 -3.50 22.60
C SER A 161 37.95 -3.87 23.15
N THR A 162 37.89 -4.30 24.42
CA THR A 162 36.63 -4.59 25.11
C THR A 162 35.70 -3.38 25.23
N ARG A 163 36.18 -2.17 24.94
CA ARG A 163 35.41 -0.92 25.05
C ARG A 163 35.30 -0.16 23.73
N VAL A 164 35.78 -0.70 22.62
CA VAL A 164 35.74 0.00 21.34
C VAL A 164 35.29 -0.96 20.27
N LEU A 165 34.24 -0.56 19.54
CA LEU A 165 33.78 -1.20 18.32
C LEU A 165 34.26 -0.35 17.14
N ARG A 166 34.97 -0.96 16.19
CA ARG A 166 35.36 -0.34 14.93
C ARG A 166 34.45 -0.89 13.84
N ILE A 167 33.68 0.01 13.21
CA ILE A 167 32.82 -0.33 12.08
C ILE A 167 33.46 0.24 10.83
N HIS A 168 33.88 -0.65 9.94
CA HIS A 168 34.39 -0.35 8.63
C HIS A 168 33.25 -0.49 7.62
N ALA A 169 32.89 0.60 6.95
CA ALA A 169 31.86 0.59 5.93
C ALA A 169 32.50 0.89 4.58
N LYS A 170 32.34 -0.03 3.63
CA LYS A 170 32.80 0.14 2.26
C LYS A 170 31.63 0.03 1.30
N ARG A 171 31.44 1.06 0.50
CA ARG A 171 30.45 1.10 -0.57
C ARG A 171 30.90 0.20 -1.74
N LEU A 172 29.99 -0.61 -2.27
CA LEU A 172 30.26 -1.64 -3.29
C LEU A 172 29.84 -1.19 -4.69
N ASP A 173 28.78 -0.39 -4.79
CA ASP A 173 28.19 0.11 -6.03
C ASP A 173 28.89 1.38 -6.58
N ALA A 174 29.77 2.02 -5.80
CA ALA A 174 30.51 3.20 -6.23
C ALA A 174 31.97 3.21 -5.74
N THR A 175 32.87 3.63 -6.62
CA THR A 175 34.32 3.78 -6.34
C THR A 175 34.68 5.13 -5.73
N HIS A 176 33.78 6.12 -5.80
CA HIS A 176 34.04 7.51 -5.46
C HIS A 176 33.10 8.02 -4.38
N GLY A 177 33.51 7.90 -3.11
CA GLY A 177 32.79 8.49 -2.00
C GLY A 177 31.32 8.08 -1.90
N TRP A 178 30.58 8.76 -1.03
CA TRP A 178 29.16 8.46 -0.84
C TRP A 178 28.31 9.70 -0.53
N GLY A 179 28.91 10.88 -0.32
CA GLY A 179 28.21 12.17 -0.31
C GLY A 179 27.11 12.36 0.74
N GLN A 180 26.77 11.32 1.49
CA GLN A 180 25.65 11.27 2.42
C GLN A 180 26.06 10.65 3.75
N HIS A 181 25.22 10.86 4.77
CA HIS A 181 25.36 10.19 6.04
C HIS A 181 24.81 8.78 5.95
N LEU A 182 25.59 7.79 6.39
CA LEU A 182 25.08 6.44 6.60
C LEU A 182 24.72 6.26 8.07
N ARG A 183 23.48 5.86 8.33
CA ARG A 183 23.07 5.41 9.65
C ARG A 183 23.28 3.91 9.73
N VAL A 184 24.07 3.50 10.71
CA VAL A 184 24.43 2.11 10.94
C VAL A 184 23.89 1.68 12.28
N PHE A 185 22.94 0.75 12.25
CA PHE A 185 22.45 0.06 13.43
C PHE A 185 23.32 -1.16 13.64
N TRP A 186 23.82 -1.36 14.85
CA TRP A 186 24.63 -2.52 15.18
C TRP A 186 24.13 -3.16 16.47
N ARG A 187 24.22 -4.49 16.53
CA ARG A 187 23.93 -5.28 17.73
C ARG A 187 24.98 -6.36 17.92
N VAL A 188 25.48 -6.49 19.14
CA VAL A 188 26.32 -7.61 19.55
C VAL A 188 25.43 -8.81 19.87
N GLU A 189 25.58 -9.87 19.09
CA GLU A 189 25.03 -11.18 19.35
C GLU A 189 26.04 -11.98 20.16
N LEU A 190 25.64 -12.36 21.37
CA LEU A 190 26.39 -13.30 22.17
C LEU A 190 26.13 -14.68 21.58
N GLY A 191 27.19 -15.39 21.21
CA GLY A 191 27.10 -16.76 20.71
C GLY A 191 26.20 -17.59 21.60
N ALA A 192 25.01 -17.91 21.11
CA ALA A 192 24.06 -18.74 21.84
C ALA A 192 24.62 -20.16 21.88
N THR A 193 25.17 -20.56 23.02
CA THR A 193 25.05 -21.96 23.42
C THR A 193 23.57 -22.20 23.75
N ASN A 194 22.87 -22.86 22.82
CA ASN A 194 21.66 -23.66 23.04
C ASN A 194 20.61 -23.08 24.02
N SER A 195 20.09 -21.88 23.79
CA SER A 195 18.80 -21.52 24.38
C SER A 195 17.89 -20.89 23.33
N SER A 196 16.81 -21.62 23.06
CA SER A 196 15.65 -21.23 22.27
C SER A 196 14.96 -20.03 22.91
N ALA A 197 15.39 -18.82 22.54
CA ALA A 197 14.47 -17.68 22.61
C ALA A 197 13.38 -17.90 21.55
N PRO A 198 12.09 -17.71 21.87
CA PRO A 198 11.03 -17.87 20.88
C PRO A 198 11.22 -16.79 19.80
N ALA A 199 11.62 -17.22 18.61
CA ALA A 199 11.51 -16.38 17.43
C ALA A 199 10.02 -16.03 17.28
N PHE A 200 9.67 -14.75 17.36
CA PHE A 200 8.38 -14.31 16.86
C PHE A 200 8.29 -14.79 15.41
N PRO A 201 7.33 -15.66 15.03
CA PRO A 201 7.21 -16.07 13.64
C PRO A 201 6.95 -14.80 12.86
N ALA A 202 7.92 -14.40 12.05
CA ALA A 202 7.71 -13.30 11.12
C ALA A 202 6.54 -13.73 10.24
N THR A 203 5.38 -13.09 10.42
CA THR A 203 4.22 -13.31 9.56
C THR A 203 4.68 -13.13 8.12
N ARG A 204 4.82 -14.23 7.38
CA ARG A 204 5.15 -14.16 5.97
C ARG A 204 3.84 -13.93 5.25
N TYR A 205 3.70 -12.77 4.62
CA TYR A 205 2.50 -12.44 3.85
C TYR A 205 2.25 -13.44 2.71
N SER A 206 3.29 -14.15 2.25
CA SER A 206 3.18 -15.31 1.35
C SER A 206 2.30 -16.43 1.90
N ASP A 207 2.35 -16.67 3.21
CA ASP A 207 1.60 -17.73 3.86
C ASP A 207 0.12 -17.34 3.93
N ILE A 208 -0.16 -16.06 4.20
CA ILE A 208 -1.53 -15.51 4.14
C ILE A 208 -2.08 -15.60 2.71
N LEU A 209 -1.25 -15.30 1.70
CA LEU A 209 -1.62 -15.46 0.30
C LEU A 209 -1.95 -16.91 -0.05
N ALA A 210 -1.19 -17.88 0.47
CA ALA A 210 -1.46 -19.31 0.30
C ALA A 210 -2.74 -19.76 1.00
N GLU A 211 -3.01 -19.24 2.20
CA GLU A 211 -4.17 -19.58 3.01
C GLU A 211 -5.48 -19.02 2.43
N CYS A 212 -5.47 -17.78 1.95
CA CYS A 212 -6.71 -17.03 1.66
C CYS A 212 -7.07 -16.92 0.17
N CYS A 213 -6.15 -17.23 -0.75
CA CYS A 213 -6.31 -16.94 -2.17
C CYS A 213 -6.20 -18.20 -3.04
N VAL A 214 -7.27 -18.49 -3.79
CA VAL A 214 -7.29 -19.61 -4.75
C VAL A 214 -6.55 -19.30 -6.04
N VAL A 215 -6.32 -18.01 -6.33
CA VAL A 215 -5.70 -17.53 -7.57
C VAL A 215 -4.20 -17.75 -7.56
N ARG A 216 -3.63 -18.13 -8.72
CA ARG A 216 -2.18 -18.18 -8.88
C ARG A 216 -1.54 -16.80 -8.66
N SER A 217 -0.40 -16.77 -7.97
CA SER A 217 0.33 -15.53 -7.71
C SER A 217 0.68 -14.77 -8.99
N GLU A 218 0.89 -15.47 -10.11
CA GLU A 218 1.19 -14.83 -11.40
C GLU A 218 0.04 -13.95 -11.90
N SER A 219 -1.19 -14.44 -11.90
CA SER A 219 -2.37 -13.65 -12.30
C SER A 219 -2.61 -12.46 -11.35
N MET A 220 -2.22 -12.59 -10.08
CA MET A 220 -2.27 -11.49 -9.12
C MET A 220 -1.20 -10.41 -9.37
N ARG A 221 -0.04 -10.78 -9.95
CA ARG A 221 1.04 -9.87 -10.34
C ARG A 221 0.78 -9.12 -11.64
N GLN A 222 -0.06 -9.68 -12.50
CA GLN A 222 -0.47 -9.00 -13.71
C GLN A 222 -1.38 -7.81 -13.39
N SER A 223 -1.36 -6.82 -14.28
CA SER A 223 -2.25 -5.66 -14.26
C SER A 223 -2.52 -5.27 -15.70
N ARG A 224 -3.80 -5.10 -16.07
CA ARG A 224 -4.19 -4.65 -17.43
C ARG A 224 -3.59 -3.31 -17.80
N LEU A 225 -3.31 -2.49 -16.79
CA LEU A 225 -2.83 -1.14 -17.01
C LEU A 225 -1.42 -1.10 -17.62
N ALA A 226 -0.55 -2.05 -17.29
CA ALA A 226 0.82 -2.08 -17.81
C ALA A 226 0.89 -2.21 -19.35
N PRO A 227 0.25 -3.22 -19.99
CA PRO A 227 0.21 -3.31 -21.44
C PRO A 227 -0.56 -2.16 -22.07
N SER A 228 -1.68 -1.71 -21.49
CA SER A 228 -2.42 -0.55 -22.01
C SER A 228 -1.60 0.75 -21.99
N LYS A 229 -0.78 0.97 -20.95
CA LYS A 229 0.13 2.12 -20.89
C LYS A 229 1.15 2.09 -22.03
N ALA A 230 1.73 0.92 -22.32
CA ALA A 230 2.69 0.76 -23.40
C ALA A 230 2.05 1.02 -24.76
N ASP A 231 0.91 0.37 -25.04
CA ASP A 231 0.17 0.53 -26.29
C ASP A 231 -0.30 1.97 -26.53
N LEU A 232 -0.84 2.64 -25.49
CA LEU A 232 -1.25 4.04 -25.60
C LEU A 232 -0.05 4.97 -25.86
N ALA A 233 1.08 4.74 -25.19
CA ALA A 233 2.28 5.54 -25.41
C ALA A 233 2.83 5.38 -26.84
N GLU A 234 2.72 4.19 -27.43
CA GLU A 234 3.12 3.91 -28.81
C GLU A 234 2.17 4.56 -29.83
N ARG A 235 0.86 4.53 -29.57
CA ARG A 235 -0.17 5.16 -30.42
C ARG A 235 -0.30 6.67 -30.23
N ALA A 236 0.54 7.27 -29.39
CA ALA A 236 0.45 8.68 -29.05
C ALA A 236 0.73 9.58 -30.27
N PRO A 237 -0.12 10.57 -30.55
CA PRO A 237 0.20 11.59 -31.55
C PRO A 237 1.52 12.29 -31.24
N PRO A 238 2.26 12.74 -32.27
CA PRO A 238 3.55 13.40 -32.09
C PRO A 238 3.43 14.74 -31.35
N ASP A 239 2.28 15.41 -31.46
CA ASP A 239 2.01 16.71 -30.85
C ASP A 239 0.69 16.68 -30.04
N ILE A 240 0.69 17.36 -28.89
CA ILE A 240 -0.51 17.56 -28.05
C ILE A 240 -1.55 18.41 -28.78
N ARG A 241 -1.15 19.28 -29.72
CA ARG A 241 -2.09 20.11 -30.50
C ARG A 241 -3.05 19.26 -31.34
N THR A 242 -2.60 18.12 -31.85
CA THR A 242 -3.45 17.16 -32.58
C THR A 242 -4.53 16.59 -31.66
N VAL A 243 -4.18 16.28 -30.42
CA VAL A 243 -5.13 15.81 -29.40
C VAL A 243 -6.14 16.90 -29.07
N VAL A 244 -5.68 18.13 -28.80
CA VAL A 244 -6.54 19.27 -28.49
C VAL A 244 -7.54 19.55 -29.60
N GLN A 245 -7.09 19.57 -30.86
CA GLN A 245 -7.96 19.81 -32.00
C GLN A 245 -9.05 18.74 -32.10
N ALA A 246 -8.68 17.46 -31.97
CA ALA A 246 -9.65 16.37 -32.05
C ALA A 246 -10.66 16.38 -30.88
N TRP A 247 -10.22 16.76 -29.68
CA TRP A 247 -11.12 17.00 -28.54
C TRP A 247 -12.12 18.11 -28.83
N GLN A 248 -11.66 19.24 -29.35
CA GLN A 248 -12.53 20.35 -29.75
C GLN A 248 -13.51 19.91 -30.83
N ASP A 249 -13.05 19.18 -31.86
CA ASP A 249 -13.88 18.74 -32.97
C ASP A 249 -15.01 17.78 -32.54
N VAL A 250 -14.78 16.91 -31.55
CA VAL A 250 -15.83 16.02 -31.02
C VAL A 250 -16.82 16.78 -30.13
N LEU A 251 -16.35 17.75 -29.32
CA LEU A 251 -17.21 18.53 -28.43
C LEU A 251 -17.98 19.67 -29.14
N CYS A 252 -17.51 20.15 -30.29
CA CYS A 252 -18.08 21.31 -30.99
C CYS A 252 -19.48 21.12 -31.58
N PRO A 253 -19.87 19.98 -32.20
CA PRO A 253 -21.16 19.90 -32.89
C PRO A 253 -22.37 19.67 -31.98
N ARG A 254 -22.20 19.49 -30.65
CA ARG A 254 -23.18 18.73 -29.83
C ARG A 254 -23.67 19.38 -28.54
N ALA A 255 -23.42 20.67 -28.31
CA ALA A 255 -24.02 21.41 -27.21
C ALA A 255 -25.54 21.69 -27.39
N VAL A 256 -26.25 20.93 -28.23
CA VAL A 256 -27.62 21.27 -28.67
C VAL A 256 -28.72 20.58 -27.86
N ASP A 257 -28.52 19.41 -27.22
CA ASP A 257 -29.69 18.66 -26.70
C ASP A 257 -29.68 18.17 -25.23
N SER A 258 -28.64 18.38 -24.41
CA SER A 258 -28.68 17.91 -23.01
C SER A 258 -29.11 18.99 -22.00
N THR A 259 -30.42 19.11 -21.81
CA THR A 259 -31.07 19.85 -20.69
C THR A 259 -30.96 19.13 -19.34
N SER A 260 -29.91 18.33 -19.09
CA SER A 260 -29.73 17.65 -17.80
C SER A 260 -28.81 18.47 -16.89
N GLY A 261 -29.42 19.16 -15.92
CA GLY A 261 -28.96 19.72 -14.62
C GLY A 261 -27.48 19.93 -14.25
N PHE A 262 -26.52 19.15 -14.75
CA PHE A 262 -25.10 19.26 -14.42
C PHE A 262 -24.47 20.57 -14.94
N TRP A 263 -24.90 21.03 -16.12
CA TRP A 263 -24.50 22.34 -16.64
C TRP A 263 -25.18 23.49 -15.91
N GLY A 264 -26.26 23.27 -15.15
CA GLY A 264 -26.94 24.33 -14.39
C GLY A 264 -26.11 24.88 -13.21
N SER A 265 -25.24 24.06 -12.60
CA SER A 265 -24.36 24.51 -11.50
C SER A 265 -23.05 25.14 -11.98
N LEU A 266 -22.61 24.84 -13.21
CA LEU A 266 -21.52 25.56 -13.90
C LEU A 266 -22.05 26.73 -14.76
N GLY A 267 -23.34 26.76 -15.05
CA GLY A 267 -24.05 27.63 -16.00
C GLY A 267 -24.38 29.03 -15.51
N GLY A 268 -23.81 29.45 -14.38
CA GLY A 268 -23.76 30.87 -14.02
C GLY A 268 -22.80 31.69 -14.90
N LEU A 269 -21.92 31.02 -15.68
CA LEU A 269 -20.90 31.67 -16.51
C LEU A 269 -21.05 31.44 -18.02
N PHE A 270 -21.89 30.49 -18.46
CA PHE A 270 -21.94 30.08 -19.88
C PHE A 270 -23.40 30.02 -20.32
N GLY A 271 -23.82 31.04 -21.06
CA GLY A 271 -25.20 31.25 -21.46
C GLY A 271 -25.61 30.43 -22.69
N GLY A 272 -26.89 30.02 -22.68
CA GLY A 272 -27.73 29.80 -23.87
C GLY A 272 -27.54 28.47 -24.63
N PRO A 273 -28.64 27.76 -24.95
CA PRO A 273 -28.58 26.53 -25.75
C PRO A 273 -28.40 26.86 -27.25
N GLY A 274 -27.56 26.08 -27.94
CA GLY A 274 -27.64 25.94 -29.40
C GLY A 274 -26.44 26.36 -30.24
N VAL A 275 -25.27 26.68 -29.66
CA VAL A 275 -24.07 27.01 -30.46
C VAL A 275 -22.91 26.13 -29.99
N GLY A 276 -22.17 25.55 -30.95
CA GLY A 276 -20.94 24.82 -30.64
C GLY A 276 -19.97 25.68 -29.83
N LEU A 277 -18.96 25.04 -29.22
CA LEU A 277 -18.02 25.73 -28.31
C LEU A 277 -17.56 27.06 -28.91
N ASN A 278 -17.83 28.16 -28.19
CA ASN A 278 -17.37 29.48 -28.58
C ASN A 278 -15.84 29.57 -28.44
N ASP A 279 -15.22 30.63 -28.99
CA ASP A 279 -13.76 30.78 -28.98
C ASP A 279 -13.16 30.80 -27.56
N GLN A 280 -13.92 31.21 -26.55
CA GLN A 280 -13.48 31.18 -25.15
C GLN A 280 -13.46 29.74 -24.63
N GLU A 281 -14.49 28.95 -24.90
CA GLU A 281 -14.58 27.54 -24.51
C GLU A 281 -13.54 26.67 -25.23
N ARG A 282 -13.32 26.90 -26.53
CA ARG A 282 -12.23 26.23 -27.28
C ARG A 282 -10.87 26.52 -26.66
N ARG A 283 -10.59 27.80 -26.34
CA ARG A 283 -9.36 28.20 -25.65
C ARG A 283 -9.23 27.58 -24.26
N HIS A 284 -10.34 27.42 -23.55
CA HIS A 284 -10.36 26.78 -22.24
C HIS A 284 -9.99 25.29 -22.34
N VAL A 285 -10.62 24.53 -23.25
CA VAL A 285 -10.28 23.11 -23.51
C VAL A 285 -8.80 22.96 -23.83
N ALA A 286 -8.29 23.78 -24.76
CA ALA A 286 -6.88 23.78 -25.13
C ALA A 286 -5.97 24.06 -23.93
N SER A 287 -6.30 25.08 -23.14
CA SER A 287 -5.53 25.46 -21.96
C SER A 287 -5.48 24.33 -20.92
N VAL A 288 -6.61 23.65 -20.65
CA VAL A 288 -6.67 22.58 -19.65
C VAL A 288 -5.84 21.38 -20.08
N ILE A 289 -6.00 20.92 -21.32
CA ILE A 289 -5.28 19.75 -21.86
C ILE A 289 -3.78 20.04 -21.94
N GLU A 290 -3.39 21.20 -22.45
CA GLU A 290 -1.97 21.57 -22.54
C GLU A 290 -1.33 21.73 -21.17
N GLU A 291 -2.01 22.36 -20.22
CA GLU A 291 -1.49 22.53 -18.87
C GLU A 291 -1.36 21.17 -18.17
N PHE A 292 -2.36 20.28 -18.31
CA PHE A 292 -2.28 18.92 -17.79
C PHE A 292 -1.06 18.18 -18.34
N HIS A 293 -0.87 18.22 -19.67
CA HIS A 293 0.27 17.62 -20.36
C HIS A 293 1.62 18.17 -19.86
N LYS A 294 1.76 19.49 -19.72
CA LYS A 294 2.99 20.16 -19.28
C LYS A 294 3.39 19.81 -17.84
N ARG A 295 2.45 19.38 -17.00
CA ARG A 295 2.71 19.02 -15.59
C ARG A 295 3.36 17.65 -15.41
N PHE A 296 3.43 16.83 -16.46
CA PHE A 296 4.12 15.54 -16.42
C PHE A 296 5.54 15.64 -17.00
N PRO A 297 6.50 14.86 -16.46
CA PRO A 297 7.82 14.68 -17.05
C PRO A 297 7.74 14.26 -18.52
N GLN A 298 8.74 14.66 -19.32
CA GLN A 298 8.78 14.37 -20.76
C GLN A 298 8.61 12.88 -21.10
N ARG A 299 9.11 11.97 -20.24
CA ARG A 299 8.95 10.53 -20.41
C ARG A 299 7.49 10.05 -20.29
N GLN A 300 6.64 10.76 -19.54
CA GLN A 300 5.23 10.42 -19.33
C GLN A 300 4.29 11.20 -20.26
N GLN A 301 4.77 12.24 -20.91
CA GLN A 301 4.00 13.06 -21.84
C GLN A 301 3.44 12.29 -23.04
N ALA A 302 4.16 11.27 -23.53
CA ALA A 302 3.68 10.39 -24.59
C ALA A 302 2.46 9.59 -24.12
N LEU A 303 2.51 9.01 -22.91
CA LEU A 303 1.37 8.30 -22.33
C LEU A 303 0.16 9.21 -22.15
N VAL A 304 0.35 10.44 -21.66
CA VAL A 304 -0.75 11.42 -21.52
C VAL A 304 -1.39 11.71 -22.89
N ARG A 305 -0.58 11.98 -23.92
CA ARG A 305 -1.09 12.20 -25.29
C ARG A 305 -1.84 10.98 -25.80
N GLY A 306 -1.26 9.79 -25.64
CA GLY A 306 -1.86 8.52 -26.05
C GLY A 306 -3.20 8.24 -25.38
N ALA A 307 -3.28 8.41 -24.07
CA ALA A 307 -4.50 8.21 -23.29
C ALA A 307 -5.59 9.21 -23.69
N LEU A 308 -5.27 10.50 -23.76
CA LEU A 308 -6.24 11.51 -24.20
C LEU A 308 -6.67 11.32 -25.65
N TRP A 309 -5.78 10.83 -26.52
CA TRP A 309 -6.11 10.47 -27.90
C TRP A 309 -7.04 9.26 -27.95
N GLY A 310 -6.69 8.18 -27.25
CA GLY A 310 -7.51 6.97 -27.17
C GLY A 310 -8.93 7.27 -26.71
N LEU A 311 -9.09 8.17 -25.73
CA LEU A 311 -10.40 8.59 -25.24
C LEU A 311 -11.22 9.33 -26.29
N VAL A 312 -10.59 10.19 -27.11
CA VAL A 312 -11.28 10.80 -28.27
C VAL A 312 -11.67 9.74 -29.29
N GLN A 313 -10.80 8.75 -29.53
CA GLN A 313 -11.06 7.71 -30.52
C GLN A 313 -12.21 6.78 -30.10
N SER A 314 -12.35 6.48 -28.81
CA SER A 314 -13.45 5.65 -28.30
C SER A 314 -14.81 6.37 -28.29
N GLU A 315 -14.80 7.69 -28.11
CA GLU A 315 -16.00 8.51 -27.90
C GLU A 315 -16.40 9.34 -29.14
N LYS A 316 -15.90 8.98 -30.33
CA LYS A 316 -16.10 9.68 -31.61
C LYS A 316 -17.56 10.05 -31.92
N HIS A 317 -18.53 9.36 -31.32
CA HIS A 317 -19.94 9.44 -31.66
C HIS A 317 -20.87 9.85 -30.52
N GLU A 318 -20.42 10.11 -29.28
CA GLU A 318 -21.30 10.49 -28.16
C GLU A 318 -20.76 11.68 -27.33
N GLY A 319 -19.46 11.75 -27.05
CA GLY A 319 -18.79 12.93 -26.47
C GLY A 319 -19.14 13.27 -25.01
N HIS A 320 -20.12 12.59 -24.40
CA HIS A 320 -20.54 12.83 -23.02
C HIS A 320 -19.44 12.46 -22.02
N SER A 321 -18.77 11.33 -22.25
CA SER A 321 -17.63 10.91 -21.42
C SER A 321 -16.48 11.91 -21.52
N LEU A 322 -16.20 12.47 -22.71
CA LEU A 322 -15.15 13.49 -22.88
C LEU A 322 -15.39 14.71 -22.01
N SER A 323 -16.63 15.22 -21.92
CA SER A 323 -16.95 16.33 -21.01
C SER A 323 -16.70 15.99 -19.54
N LEU A 324 -17.03 14.77 -19.11
CA LEU A 324 -16.74 14.30 -17.75
C LEU A 324 -15.24 14.25 -17.48
N TYR A 325 -14.45 13.71 -18.41
CA TYR A 325 -13.00 13.66 -18.30
C TYR A 325 -12.37 15.04 -18.36
N LEU A 326 -12.91 15.98 -19.13
CA LEU A 326 -12.44 17.37 -19.12
C LEU A 326 -12.60 18.01 -17.74
N GLY A 327 -13.74 17.80 -17.08
CA GLY A 327 -13.95 18.27 -15.70
C GLY A 327 -12.96 17.63 -14.71
N LEU A 328 -12.68 16.33 -14.86
CA LEU A 328 -11.65 15.64 -14.06
C LEU A 328 -10.25 16.23 -14.30
N LEU A 329 -9.89 16.51 -15.56
CA LEU A 329 -8.62 17.12 -15.93
C LEU A 329 -8.51 18.54 -15.35
N GLU A 330 -9.54 19.37 -15.49
CA GLU A 330 -9.53 20.74 -14.96
C GLU A 330 -9.30 20.76 -13.44
N GLY A 331 -10.02 19.90 -12.71
CA GLY A 331 -9.81 19.72 -11.28
C GLY A 331 -8.39 19.22 -10.98
N GLY A 332 -7.91 18.20 -11.68
CA GLY A 332 -6.61 17.58 -11.44
C GLY A 332 -5.41 18.48 -11.76
N VAL A 333 -5.50 19.34 -12.78
CA VAL A 333 -4.40 20.23 -13.21
C VAL A 333 -3.88 21.09 -12.07
N ARG A 334 -4.77 21.63 -11.24
CA ARG A 334 -4.45 22.61 -10.19
C ARG A 334 -4.04 21.97 -8.86
N GLU A 335 -3.97 20.65 -8.82
CA GLU A 335 -3.87 19.88 -7.59
C GLU A 335 -2.48 19.28 -7.37
N CYS A 336 -2.31 18.41 -6.36
CA CYS A 336 -1.04 17.74 -6.11
C CYS A 336 -0.67 16.71 -7.20
N ALA A 337 0.59 16.28 -7.25
CA ALA A 337 1.07 15.30 -8.24
C ALA A 337 0.28 13.97 -8.17
N ALA A 338 -0.06 13.53 -6.96
CA ALA A 338 -0.84 12.31 -6.76
C ALA A 338 -2.23 12.39 -7.39
N ARG A 339 -2.90 13.56 -7.35
CA ARG A 339 -4.22 13.73 -7.95
C ARG A 339 -4.13 13.78 -9.48
N ARG A 340 -3.09 14.39 -10.05
CA ARG A 340 -2.85 14.36 -11.50
C ARG A 340 -2.64 12.93 -12.01
N GLU A 341 -1.80 12.15 -11.34
CA GLU A 341 -1.60 10.75 -11.70
C GLU A 341 -2.88 9.94 -11.56
N TRP A 342 -3.67 10.16 -10.50
CA TRP A 342 -4.98 9.52 -10.36
C TRP A 342 -5.89 9.81 -11.56
N VAL A 343 -5.98 11.06 -12.03
CA VAL A 343 -6.78 11.41 -13.22
C VAL A 343 -6.25 10.68 -14.45
N LEU A 344 -4.94 10.65 -14.68
CA LEU A 344 -4.35 9.92 -15.80
C LEU A 344 -4.69 8.42 -15.74
N HIS A 345 -4.54 7.81 -14.57
CA HIS A 345 -4.88 6.41 -14.34
C HIS A 345 -6.37 6.11 -14.61
N ALA A 346 -7.27 7.02 -14.22
CA ALA A 346 -8.70 6.90 -14.51
C ALA A 346 -9.00 6.93 -16.02
N VAL A 347 -8.30 7.76 -16.79
CA VAL A 347 -8.40 7.79 -18.26
C VAL A 347 -7.82 6.53 -18.88
N VAL A 348 -6.66 6.05 -18.42
CA VAL A 348 -6.06 4.82 -18.97
C VAL A 348 -6.93 3.60 -18.65
N ALA A 349 -7.48 3.51 -17.44
CA ALA A 349 -8.32 2.40 -17.03
C ALA A 349 -9.61 2.29 -17.87
N SER A 350 -10.23 3.43 -18.24
CA SER A 350 -11.42 3.39 -19.10
C SER A 350 -11.12 2.93 -20.53
N LEU A 351 -9.89 3.12 -21.00
CA LEU A 351 -9.43 2.62 -22.30
C LEU A 351 -8.97 1.17 -22.24
N ALA A 352 -8.41 0.75 -21.11
CA ALA A 352 -7.98 -0.62 -20.86
C ALA A 352 -9.16 -1.60 -20.75
N GLY A 353 -10.40 -1.10 -20.54
CA GLY A 353 -11.63 -1.88 -20.48
C GLY A 353 -12.11 -2.48 -21.81
N GLY A 354 -11.24 -2.54 -22.83
CA GLY A 354 -11.53 -3.27 -24.07
C GLY A 354 -11.82 -4.73 -23.75
N ARG A 355 -13.00 -5.20 -24.15
CA ARG A 355 -13.50 -6.55 -23.87
C ARG A 355 -12.57 -7.59 -24.45
N VAL A 356 -12.47 -8.74 -23.78
CA VAL A 356 -12.04 -9.98 -24.43
C VAL A 356 -13.14 -10.40 -25.41
N GLU A 357 -13.16 -9.76 -26.57
CA GLU A 357 -13.76 -10.35 -27.75
C GLU A 357 -12.69 -11.27 -28.31
N GLY A 358 -12.93 -12.59 -28.22
CA GLY A 358 -12.03 -13.56 -28.80
C GLY A 358 -11.83 -13.26 -30.28
N ALA A 359 -10.63 -13.53 -30.79
CA ALA A 359 -10.38 -13.36 -32.22
C ALA A 359 -11.40 -14.23 -32.99
N PRO A 360 -11.90 -13.79 -34.16
CA PRO A 360 -12.77 -14.63 -34.97
C PRO A 360 -12.12 -16.00 -35.22
N GLY A 361 -12.75 -17.09 -34.80
CA GLY A 361 -12.20 -18.47 -34.92
C GLY A 361 -11.50 -19.01 -33.67
N GLU A 362 -11.20 -18.19 -32.66
CA GLU A 362 -10.49 -18.62 -31.45
C GLU A 362 -11.34 -19.59 -30.60
N PHE A 363 -12.66 -19.45 -30.64
CA PHE A 363 -13.58 -20.36 -29.95
C PHE A 363 -13.58 -21.75 -30.58
N GLU A 364 -13.65 -21.83 -31.91
CA GLU A 364 -13.58 -23.10 -32.64
C GLU A 364 -12.23 -23.79 -32.45
N GLU A 365 -11.13 -23.02 -32.42
CA GLU A 365 -9.79 -23.54 -32.14
C GLU A 365 -9.66 -24.04 -30.68
N ALA A 366 -10.26 -23.34 -29.72
CA ALA A 366 -10.31 -23.78 -28.32
C ALA A 366 -11.01 -25.14 -28.15
N LEU A 367 -11.95 -25.51 -29.02
CA LEU A 367 -12.59 -26.83 -28.98
C LEU A 367 -11.74 -27.96 -29.58
N GLN A 368 -10.57 -27.64 -30.15
CA GLN A 368 -9.67 -28.60 -30.80
C GLN A 368 -8.29 -28.67 -30.12
N SER A 369 -7.94 -27.65 -29.33
CA SER A 369 -6.63 -27.52 -28.69
C SER A 369 -6.79 -27.23 -27.19
N ILE A 370 -6.22 -28.12 -26.36
CA ILE A 370 -6.25 -27.94 -24.90
C ILE A 370 -5.54 -26.65 -24.47
N GLU A 371 -4.47 -26.26 -25.17
CA GLU A 371 -3.71 -25.05 -24.86
C GLU A 371 -4.51 -23.79 -25.19
N THR A 372 -5.22 -23.79 -26.33
CA THR A 372 -6.11 -22.68 -26.72
C THR A 372 -7.31 -22.58 -25.78
N ALA A 373 -7.90 -23.72 -25.37
CA ALA A 373 -8.94 -23.76 -24.36
C ALA A 373 -8.49 -23.19 -23.01
N ARG A 374 -7.31 -23.60 -22.52
CA ARG A 374 -6.71 -23.08 -21.29
C ARG A 374 -6.50 -21.57 -21.39
N THR A 375 -5.92 -21.10 -22.49
CA THR A 375 -5.66 -19.67 -22.72
C THR A 375 -6.96 -18.86 -22.71
N LEU A 376 -8.01 -19.35 -23.38
CA LEU A 376 -9.31 -18.70 -23.41
C LEU A 376 -9.94 -18.58 -22.02
N VAL A 377 -9.93 -19.67 -21.23
CA VAL A 377 -10.46 -19.68 -19.87
C VAL A 377 -9.62 -18.82 -18.92
N GLN A 378 -8.29 -18.91 -18.99
CA GLN A 378 -7.36 -18.07 -18.21
C GLN A 378 -7.62 -16.59 -18.46
N ARG A 379 -7.76 -16.19 -19.72
CA ARG A 379 -8.01 -14.81 -20.09
C ARG A 379 -9.32 -14.27 -19.49
N VAL A 380 -10.40 -15.05 -19.56
CA VAL A 380 -11.68 -14.66 -18.92
C VAL A 380 -11.55 -14.59 -17.40
N PHE A 381 -10.86 -15.56 -16.80
CA PHE A 381 -10.60 -15.62 -15.36
C PHE A 381 -9.76 -14.43 -14.87
N GLU A 382 -8.74 -14.03 -15.63
CA GLU A 382 -7.89 -12.87 -15.35
C GLU A 382 -8.70 -11.56 -15.40
N GLU A 383 -9.70 -11.44 -16.29
CA GLU A 383 -10.61 -10.27 -16.25
C GLU A 383 -11.36 -10.19 -14.93
N ILE A 384 -11.89 -11.32 -14.48
CA ILE A 384 -12.65 -11.40 -13.23
C ILE A 384 -11.74 -11.09 -12.04
N VAL A 385 -10.50 -11.61 -12.04
CA VAL A 385 -9.52 -11.30 -11.01
C VAL A 385 -9.21 -9.80 -10.97
N GLU A 386 -9.02 -9.14 -12.11
CA GLU A 386 -8.81 -7.69 -12.18
C GLU A 386 -10.02 -6.89 -11.67
N GLU A 387 -11.24 -7.26 -12.11
CA GLU A 387 -12.48 -6.67 -11.59
C GLU A 387 -12.59 -6.84 -10.06
N GLN A 388 -12.20 -8.01 -9.54
CA GLN A 388 -12.21 -8.30 -8.11
C GLN A 388 -11.14 -7.56 -7.32
N LYS A 389 -9.95 -7.28 -7.89
CA LYS A 389 -8.95 -6.40 -7.26
C LYS A 389 -9.53 -5.02 -6.97
N ASP A 390 -10.17 -4.41 -7.96
CA ASP A 390 -10.77 -3.08 -7.80
C ASP A 390 -11.96 -3.12 -6.83
N THR A 391 -12.80 -4.15 -6.92
CA THR A 391 -13.96 -4.33 -6.03
C THR A 391 -13.54 -4.56 -4.57
N ALA A 392 -12.53 -5.40 -4.34
CA ALA A 392 -11.95 -5.67 -3.03
C ALA A 392 -11.28 -4.43 -2.45
N PHE A 393 -10.52 -3.69 -3.27
CA PHE A 393 -9.89 -2.44 -2.87
C PHE A 393 -10.91 -1.40 -2.39
N VAL A 394 -12.03 -1.24 -3.11
CA VAL A 394 -13.13 -0.34 -2.74
C VAL A 394 -13.75 -0.75 -1.39
N SER A 395 -14.14 -2.00 -1.25
CA SER A 395 -14.85 -2.50 -0.06
C SER A 395 -13.99 -2.65 1.18
N CYS A 396 -12.73 -3.06 1.01
CA CYS A 396 -11.85 -3.25 2.15
C CYS A 396 -11.36 -1.89 2.63
N PHE A 397 -10.89 -1.03 1.73
CA PHE A 397 -10.13 0.17 2.08
C PHE A 397 -10.88 1.48 1.83
N LEU A 398 -11.26 1.77 0.57
CA LEU A 398 -11.73 3.12 0.21
C LEU A 398 -12.99 3.51 0.98
N GLU A 399 -14.03 2.69 0.90
CA GLU A 399 -15.35 3.04 1.42
C GLU A 399 -15.40 3.02 2.97
N PRO A 400 -14.77 2.05 3.67
CA PRO A 400 -14.61 2.14 5.11
C PRO A 400 -13.80 3.39 5.54
N SER A 401 -12.76 3.76 4.80
CA SER A 401 -11.94 4.94 5.13
C SER A 401 -12.71 6.25 4.93
N LYS A 402 -13.52 6.35 3.86
CA LYS A 402 -14.42 7.49 3.64
C LYS A 402 -15.46 7.59 4.74
N LEU A 403 -16.12 6.48 5.10
CA LEU A 403 -17.06 6.44 6.22
C LEU A 403 -16.39 6.95 7.50
N PHE A 404 -15.17 6.49 7.79
CA PHE A 404 -14.43 6.92 8.98
C PHE A 404 -14.19 8.45 9.00
N PHE A 405 -13.69 9.03 7.91
CA PHE A 405 -13.42 10.47 7.86
C PHE A 405 -14.70 11.31 7.82
N ARG A 406 -15.75 10.80 7.18
CA ARG A 406 -17.07 11.42 7.22
C ARG A 406 -17.62 11.49 8.65
N MET A 407 -17.50 10.38 9.39
CA MET A 407 -17.94 10.28 10.79
C MET A 407 -17.13 11.15 11.75
N THR A 408 -15.85 11.39 11.44
CA THR A 408 -14.98 12.27 12.23
C THR A 408 -14.99 13.72 11.75
N HIS A 409 -15.88 14.05 10.80
CA HIS A 409 -16.04 15.37 10.19
C HIS A 409 -14.77 15.91 9.53
N ASP A 410 -13.91 15.03 9.03
CA ASP A 410 -12.66 15.39 8.34
C ASP A 410 -12.83 15.30 6.82
N ARG A 411 -13.54 16.27 6.25
CA ARG A 411 -13.82 16.30 4.80
C ARG A 411 -12.56 16.39 3.94
N ILE A 412 -11.47 16.93 4.47
CA ILE A 412 -10.20 17.03 3.75
C ILE A 412 -9.60 15.64 3.62
N MET A 413 -9.46 14.91 4.74
CA MET A 413 -8.92 13.54 4.69
C MET A 413 -9.83 12.57 3.94
N GLU A 414 -11.15 12.76 4.01
CA GLU A 414 -12.10 12.02 3.19
C GLU A 414 -11.81 12.17 1.69
N GLY A 415 -11.60 13.40 1.21
CA GLY A 415 -11.22 13.67 -0.18
C GLY A 415 -9.80 13.23 -0.55
N ASP A 416 -8.94 12.98 0.43
CA ASP A 416 -7.60 12.41 0.25
C ASP A 416 -7.60 10.88 0.22
N VAL A 417 -8.69 10.19 0.60
CA VAL A 417 -8.78 8.71 0.56
C VAL A 417 -8.59 8.22 -0.88
N ASP A 418 -9.32 8.79 -1.83
CA ASP A 418 -9.27 8.39 -3.23
C ASP A 418 -7.94 8.76 -3.91
N VAL A 419 -7.12 9.61 -3.30
CA VAL A 419 -5.88 10.10 -3.90
C VAL A 419 -4.67 9.57 -3.14
N HIS A 420 -4.46 10.08 -1.93
CA HIS A 420 -3.30 9.74 -1.13
C HIS A 420 -3.46 8.38 -0.46
N GLY A 421 -4.61 8.13 0.15
CA GLY A 421 -4.89 6.89 0.87
C GLY A 421 -4.75 5.67 -0.02
N ALA A 422 -5.38 5.76 -1.19
CA ALA A 422 -5.32 4.75 -2.23
C ALA A 422 -3.88 4.40 -2.64
N ASN A 423 -3.05 5.40 -2.90
CA ASN A 423 -1.66 5.18 -3.32
C ASN A 423 -0.85 4.45 -2.25
N ILE A 424 -1.07 4.78 -0.98
CA ILE A 424 -0.39 4.15 0.15
C ILE A 424 -0.85 2.70 0.31
N PHE A 425 -2.16 2.47 0.27
CA PHE A 425 -2.72 1.12 0.40
C PHE A 425 -2.25 0.21 -0.72
N LEU A 426 -2.35 0.67 -1.97
CA LEU A 426 -1.95 -0.12 -3.14
C LEU A 426 -0.46 -0.44 -3.12
N ARG A 427 0.39 0.51 -2.72
CA ARG A 427 1.83 0.26 -2.58
C ARG A 427 2.13 -0.73 -1.46
N ALA A 428 1.44 -0.62 -0.32
CA ALA A 428 1.56 -1.55 0.78
C ALA A 428 1.13 -2.98 0.38
N VAL A 429 0.04 -3.11 -0.39
CA VAL A 429 -0.42 -4.39 -0.94
C VAL A 429 0.60 -4.98 -1.90
N GLU A 430 1.08 -4.19 -2.87
CA GLU A 430 2.08 -4.61 -3.84
C GLU A 430 3.35 -5.11 -3.13
N VAL A 431 3.89 -4.36 -2.18
CA VAL A 431 5.13 -4.74 -1.49
C VAL A 431 4.94 -5.93 -0.54
N SER A 432 3.73 -6.13 -0.02
CA SER A 432 3.48 -7.21 0.96
C SER A 432 3.15 -8.55 0.30
N ILE A 433 2.30 -8.54 -0.72
CA ILE A 433 1.76 -9.75 -1.35
C ILE A 433 1.94 -9.80 -2.87
N ASP A 434 2.72 -8.88 -3.44
CA ASP A 434 3.04 -8.81 -4.87
C ASP A 434 1.79 -8.73 -5.77
N VAL A 435 0.74 -8.05 -5.29
CA VAL A 435 -0.49 -7.86 -6.06
C VAL A 435 -0.47 -6.50 -6.73
N ARG A 436 -0.55 -6.50 -8.07
CA ARG A 436 -0.64 -5.27 -8.86
C ARG A 436 -2.09 -4.99 -9.24
N HIS A 437 -2.50 -3.74 -9.11
CA HIS A 437 -3.84 -3.28 -9.44
C HIS A 437 -3.86 -2.52 -10.77
N SER A 438 -5.06 -2.20 -11.25
CA SER A 438 -5.28 -1.25 -12.36
C SER A 438 -4.74 0.15 -12.01
N ARG A 439 -4.62 0.48 -10.73
CA ARG A 439 -3.96 1.69 -10.26
C ARG A 439 -2.61 1.39 -9.62
N GLN A 440 -1.60 2.19 -9.93
CA GLN A 440 -0.28 2.06 -9.33
C GLN A 440 -0.17 2.96 -8.08
N GLY A 441 0.43 2.43 -7.01
CA GLY A 441 0.78 3.23 -5.84
C GLY A 441 1.97 4.15 -6.13
N ILE A 442 1.95 5.35 -5.54
CA ILE A 442 3.02 6.35 -5.70
C ILE A 442 3.95 6.30 -4.49
N GLU A 443 5.23 6.01 -4.74
CA GLU A 443 6.24 5.75 -3.70
C GLU A 443 6.48 6.93 -2.75
N GLU A 444 6.65 8.15 -3.27
CA GLU A 444 6.95 9.35 -2.47
C GLU A 444 5.70 10.05 -1.90
N ASN A 445 4.56 9.37 -1.89
CA ASN A 445 3.31 10.01 -1.51
C ASN A 445 3.19 10.18 0.00
N THR A 446 2.84 11.39 0.45
CA THR A 446 2.64 11.69 1.87
C THR A 446 1.49 10.89 2.46
N ILE A 447 1.65 10.39 3.69
CA ILE A 447 0.60 9.62 4.38
C ILE A 447 -0.60 10.51 4.71
N LYS A 448 -1.67 10.41 3.90
CA LYS A 448 -2.97 11.08 4.07
C LYS A 448 -4.09 10.17 3.57
N GLY A 449 -5.32 10.40 4.04
CA GLY A 449 -6.48 9.62 3.59
C GLY A 449 -6.44 8.14 3.97
N VAL A 450 -5.68 7.76 5.00
CA VAL A 450 -5.57 6.39 5.51
C VAL A 450 -6.16 6.32 6.91
N ALA A 451 -7.12 5.42 7.12
CA ALA A 451 -7.78 5.23 8.40
C ALA A 451 -7.64 3.80 8.92
N ALA A 452 -7.45 3.63 10.24
CA ALA A 452 -7.40 2.33 10.89
C ALA A 452 -8.81 1.70 11.06
N CYS A 453 -9.54 1.54 9.96
CA CYS A 453 -10.97 1.17 9.95
C CYS A 453 -11.26 -0.15 10.66
N LEU A 454 -10.39 -1.16 10.51
CA LEU A 454 -10.52 -2.44 11.20
C LEU A 454 -10.55 -2.31 12.73
N SER A 455 -9.78 -1.37 13.29
CA SER A 455 -9.74 -1.12 14.73
C SER A 455 -10.80 -0.11 15.17
N ALA A 456 -11.16 0.82 14.27
CA ALA A 456 -12.14 1.87 14.54
C ALA A 456 -13.57 1.33 14.55
N PHE A 457 -13.87 0.39 13.66
CA PHE A 457 -15.17 -0.24 13.52
C PHE A 457 -15.16 -1.64 14.15
N GLY A 458 -16.33 -2.16 14.50
CA GLY A 458 -16.47 -3.56 14.88
C GLY A 458 -16.37 -4.49 13.68
N GLU A 459 -16.02 -5.76 13.93
CA GLU A 459 -15.95 -6.81 12.89
C GLU A 459 -17.23 -6.88 12.06
N GLU A 460 -18.40 -6.73 12.68
CA GLU A 460 -19.71 -6.73 11.99
C GLU A 460 -19.83 -5.64 10.92
N VAL A 461 -19.29 -4.45 11.17
CA VAL A 461 -19.37 -3.33 10.21
C VAL A 461 -18.47 -3.63 9.02
N ILE A 462 -17.26 -4.09 9.26
CA ILE A 462 -16.31 -4.46 8.21
C ILE A 462 -16.86 -5.64 7.39
N ALA A 463 -17.44 -6.65 8.05
CA ALA A 463 -18.07 -7.78 7.40
C ALA A 463 -19.22 -7.36 6.47
N ASP A 464 -19.99 -6.33 6.83
CA ASP A 464 -21.06 -5.76 6.00
C ASP A 464 -20.50 -5.25 4.67
N PHE A 465 -19.37 -4.53 4.69
CA PHE A 465 -18.71 -3.98 3.49
C PHE A 465 -18.15 -5.04 2.54
N VAL A 466 -17.63 -6.13 3.11
CA VAL A 466 -17.06 -7.23 2.33
C VAL A 466 -18.06 -8.36 2.08
N SER A 467 -19.33 -8.18 2.41
CA SER A 467 -20.34 -9.19 2.06
C SER A 467 -20.55 -9.26 0.54
N PRO A 468 -20.90 -10.43 -0.03
CA PRO A 468 -21.05 -10.59 -1.48
C PRO A 468 -22.01 -9.59 -2.12
N SER A 469 -23.08 -9.21 -1.42
CA SER A 469 -24.07 -8.24 -1.90
C SER A 469 -23.61 -6.79 -1.83
N HIS A 470 -22.54 -6.48 -1.11
CA HIS A 470 -22.06 -5.12 -0.85
C HIS A 470 -20.67 -4.84 -1.43
N LEU A 471 -19.98 -5.86 -1.93
CA LEU A 471 -18.64 -5.71 -2.49
C LEU A 471 -18.63 -4.65 -3.60
N GLY A 472 -17.69 -3.70 -3.51
CA GLY A 472 -17.51 -2.60 -4.46
C GLY A 472 -18.55 -1.48 -4.37
N LYS A 473 -19.51 -1.54 -3.44
CA LYS A 473 -20.54 -0.51 -3.30
C LYS A 473 -20.09 0.61 -2.37
N ALA A 474 -20.53 1.83 -2.70
CA ALA A 474 -20.32 3.00 -1.86
C ALA A 474 -20.90 2.78 -0.45
N TRP A 475 -20.23 3.28 0.58
CA TRP A 475 -20.65 3.08 1.96
C TRP A 475 -22.07 3.60 2.24
N GLU A 476 -22.49 4.67 1.55
CA GLU A 476 -23.85 5.22 1.65
C GLU A 476 -24.91 4.21 1.18
N THR A 477 -24.56 3.40 0.17
CA THR A 477 -25.45 2.34 -0.34
C THR A 477 -25.50 1.17 0.63
N VAL A 478 -24.36 0.72 1.12
CA VAL A 478 -24.26 -0.37 2.11
C VAL A 478 -25.01 -0.03 3.40
N ARG A 479 -24.92 1.23 3.84
CA ARG A 479 -25.53 1.72 5.08
C ARG A 479 -26.90 2.36 4.90
N ARG A 480 -27.50 2.31 3.71
CA ARG A 480 -28.75 3.02 3.42
C ARG A 480 -29.85 2.61 4.42
N GLY A 481 -30.39 3.60 5.13
CA GLY A 481 -31.46 3.39 6.12
C GLY A 481 -31.00 2.78 7.44
N ARG A 482 -29.69 2.56 7.65
CA ARG A 482 -29.13 2.09 8.93
C ARG A 482 -28.40 3.23 9.65
N PRO A 483 -28.42 3.29 11.00
CA PRO A 483 -27.68 4.31 11.75
C PRO A 483 -26.17 4.19 11.50
N LEU A 484 -25.43 5.31 11.59
CA LEU A 484 -23.96 5.26 11.51
C LEU A 484 -23.40 4.44 12.69
N PRO A 485 -22.44 3.53 12.46
CA PRO A 485 -21.89 2.70 13.52
C PRO A 485 -21.10 3.55 14.52
N PRO A 486 -21.12 3.27 15.82
CA PRO A 486 -20.26 3.99 16.77
C PRO A 486 -18.79 3.72 16.48
N ILE A 487 -17.93 4.74 16.57
CA ILE A 487 -16.48 4.56 16.52
C ILE A 487 -16.04 3.97 17.86
N ARG A 488 -15.49 2.75 17.84
CA ARG A 488 -15.09 2.01 19.05
C ARG A 488 -13.73 2.46 19.61
N ALA A 489 -12.88 3.04 18.76
CA ALA A 489 -11.54 3.50 19.14
C ALA A 489 -11.48 5.04 19.29
N PRO A 490 -10.57 5.59 20.11
CA PRO A 490 -10.41 7.05 20.25
C PRO A 490 -10.07 7.70 18.91
N ILE A 491 -10.77 8.78 18.53
CA ILE A 491 -10.58 9.49 17.25
C ILE A 491 -9.12 9.93 17.01
N ARG A 492 -8.37 10.28 18.07
CA ARG A 492 -6.94 10.64 17.99
C ARG A 492 -6.03 9.49 17.59
N MET A 493 -6.42 8.25 17.87
CA MET A 493 -5.71 7.07 17.38
C MET A 493 -5.92 6.99 15.86
N CYS A 494 -7.17 6.91 15.42
CA CYS A 494 -7.51 6.54 14.05
C CYS A 494 -7.03 7.50 12.94
N ARG A 495 -6.67 8.75 13.25
CA ARG A 495 -6.20 9.74 12.27
C ARG A 495 -4.80 9.47 11.71
N ASN A 496 -3.99 8.61 12.36
CA ASN A 496 -2.66 8.17 11.90
C ASN A 496 -2.26 6.76 12.39
N THR A 497 -3.13 6.01 13.08
CA THR A 497 -2.73 4.73 13.72
C THR A 497 -2.69 3.50 12.86
N LEU A 498 -3.09 3.54 11.57
CA LEU A 498 -2.68 2.44 10.69
C LEU A 498 -1.13 2.33 10.71
N TRP A 499 -0.47 3.45 11.00
CA TRP A 499 0.97 3.63 11.04
C TRP A 499 1.43 4.33 12.33
N SER A 500 0.89 3.94 13.49
CA SER A 500 1.25 4.56 14.77
C SER A 500 2.76 4.48 15.00
N GLY A 501 3.47 5.59 14.83
CA GLY A 501 4.93 5.65 14.86
C GLY A 501 5.54 6.40 13.69
N MET A 502 4.80 6.58 12.60
CA MET A 502 5.20 7.44 11.49
C MET A 502 4.84 8.90 11.76
N GLY A 503 5.84 9.77 11.65
CA GLY A 503 5.69 11.20 11.89
C GLY A 503 4.98 11.91 10.73
N CYS A 504 4.56 13.15 10.96
CA CYS A 504 4.14 14.02 9.86
C CYS A 504 5.26 14.08 8.80
N GLY A 505 4.90 13.84 7.53
CA GLY A 505 5.84 13.83 6.41
C GLY A 505 6.35 12.45 6.00
N SER A 506 5.97 11.39 6.70
CA SER A 506 6.23 10.03 6.21
C SER A 506 5.54 9.77 4.87
N THR A 507 6.16 8.90 4.08
CA THR A 507 5.80 8.57 2.70
C THR A 507 5.34 7.12 2.58
N SER A 508 4.81 6.74 1.41
CA SER A 508 4.50 5.33 1.16
C SER A 508 5.77 4.45 1.10
N ALA A 509 6.94 5.02 0.79
CA ALA A 509 8.21 4.31 0.89
C ALA A 509 8.53 3.91 2.34
N ASP A 510 8.31 4.82 3.30
CA ASP A 510 8.52 4.55 4.73
C ASP A 510 7.59 3.43 5.23
N VAL A 511 6.32 3.49 4.82
CA VAL A 511 5.32 2.42 5.01
C VAL A 511 5.86 1.07 4.54
N CYS A 512 6.32 1.01 3.29
CA CYS A 512 6.75 -0.23 2.67
C CYS A 512 8.02 -0.79 3.31
N ALA A 513 8.94 0.10 3.69
CA ALA A 513 10.13 -0.28 4.45
C ALA A 513 9.76 -0.90 5.79
N MET A 514 8.76 -0.37 6.51
CA MET A 514 8.33 -0.96 7.79
C MET A 514 7.64 -2.31 7.65
N LEU A 515 6.88 -2.52 6.56
CA LEU A 515 6.20 -3.78 6.28
C LEU A 515 7.18 -4.90 5.87
N THR A 516 8.28 -4.54 5.19
CA THR A 516 9.27 -5.51 4.66
C THR A 516 10.51 -5.67 5.53
N ALA A 517 10.83 -4.70 6.39
CA ALA A 517 11.96 -4.81 7.31
C ALA A 517 11.81 -6.09 8.15
N PRO A 518 12.88 -6.76 8.58
CA PRO A 518 12.75 -7.86 9.55
C PRO A 518 12.15 -7.33 10.86
N ALA A 519 11.48 -8.18 11.65
CA ALA A 519 10.68 -7.78 12.83
C ALA A 519 11.56 -7.17 13.95
N TYR A 520 11.91 -5.89 13.80
CA TYR A 520 12.71 -5.15 14.77
C TYR A 520 11.88 -4.02 15.38
N GLY A 521 11.57 -4.15 16.67
CA GLY A 521 10.81 -3.19 17.46
C GLY A 521 9.30 -3.47 17.54
N SER A 522 8.70 -3.14 18.68
CA SER A 522 7.27 -3.38 18.94
C SER A 522 6.36 -2.67 17.94
N VAL A 523 6.73 -1.48 17.50
CA VAL A 523 5.94 -0.68 16.54
C VAL A 523 5.83 -1.36 15.18
N ALA A 524 6.93 -1.90 14.64
CA ALA A 524 6.91 -2.60 13.36
C ALA A 524 6.19 -3.96 13.45
N ALA A 525 6.22 -4.61 14.62
CA ALA A 525 5.47 -5.83 14.87
C ALA A 525 3.96 -5.56 14.94
N ASP A 526 3.53 -4.56 15.71
CA ASP A 526 2.12 -4.16 15.83
C ASP A 526 1.55 -3.75 14.47
N LEU A 527 2.31 -2.96 13.70
CA LEU A 527 1.94 -2.56 12.35
C LEU A 527 1.72 -3.76 11.43
N ARG A 528 2.66 -4.72 11.42
CA ARG A 528 2.53 -5.92 10.59
C ARG A 528 1.37 -6.80 11.01
N GLN A 529 1.10 -6.91 12.30
CA GLN A 529 -0.06 -7.65 12.79
C GLN A 529 -1.36 -7.00 12.30
N HIS A 530 -1.47 -5.67 12.39
CA HIS A 530 -2.64 -4.95 11.87
C HIS A 530 -2.74 -5.05 10.35
N TRP A 531 -1.62 -4.92 9.63
CA TRP A 531 -1.58 -5.04 8.18
C TRP A 531 -1.92 -6.47 7.72
N ALA A 532 -1.51 -7.51 8.45
CA ALA A 532 -1.89 -8.88 8.16
C ALA A 532 -3.42 -9.09 8.20
N ALA A 533 -4.13 -8.43 9.13
CA ALA A 533 -5.59 -8.47 9.16
C ALA A 533 -6.21 -7.79 7.92
N TRP A 534 -5.63 -6.68 7.47
CA TRP A 534 -6.01 -6.00 6.23
C TRP A 534 -5.77 -6.86 4.99
N VAL A 535 -4.60 -7.51 4.92
CA VAL A 535 -4.24 -8.43 3.84
C VAL A 535 -5.22 -9.61 3.79
N ARG A 536 -5.57 -10.21 4.94
CA ARG A 536 -6.59 -11.27 5.01
C ARG A 536 -7.95 -10.78 4.52
N LEU A 537 -8.39 -9.61 4.97
CA LEU A 537 -9.66 -9.03 4.54
C LEU A 537 -9.67 -8.82 3.02
N TYR A 538 -8.62 -8.20 2.47
CA TYR A 538 -8.47 -8.00 1.04
C TYR A 538 -8.48 -9.32 0.26
N LEU A 539 -7.71 -10.31 0.72
CA LEU A 539 -7.59 -11.61 0.08
C LEU A 539 -8.87 -12.45 0.17
N SER A 540 -9.75 -12.19 1.14
CA SER A 540 -11.03 -12.90 1.25
C SER A 540 -11.92 -12.74 0.02
N ALA A 541 -11.76 -11.68 -0.78
CA ALA A 541 -12.45 -11.51 -2.05
C ALA A 541 -12.00 -12.51 -3.14
N PHE A 542 -10.84 -13.13 -2.96
CA PHE A 542 -10.23 -14.10 -3.88
C PHE A 542 -10.28 -15.54 -3.34
N GLY A 543 -11.10 -15.77 -2.31
CA GLY A 543 -11.40 -17.11 -1.82
C GLY A 543 -12.20 -17.91 -2.85
N ALA A 544 -12.07 -19.24 -2.80
CA ALA A 544 -12.75 -20.16 -3.72
C ALA A 544 -14.28 -20.01 -3.66
N ASP A 545 -14.82 -19.78 -2.46
CA ASP A 545 -16.24 -19.56 -2.17
C ASP A 545 -16.84 -18.32 -2.84
N ARG A 546 -16.00 -17.38 -3.27
CA ARG A 546 -16.44 -16.15 -3.94
C ARG A 546 -16.07 -16.11 -5.40
N LEU A 547 -14.81 -16.37 -5.71
CA LEU A 547 -14.27 -16.16 -7.05
C LEU A 547 -14.79 -17.21 -8.04
N LEU A 548 -14.87 -18.49 -7.63
CA LEU A 548 -15.28 -19.58 -8.53
C LEU A 548 -16.76 -19.47 -8.95
N PRO A 549 -17.72 -19.18 -8.06
CA PRO A 549 -19.09 -18.92 -8.48
C PRO A 549 -19.20 -17.74 -9.47
N LEU A 550 -18.44 -16.66 -9.24
CA LEU A 550 -18.42 -15.50 -10.14
C LEU A 550 -17.85 -15.87 -11.51
N ALA A 551 -16.76 -16.65 -11.54
CA ALA A 551 -16.14 -17.11 -12.78
C ALA A 551 -17.07 -18.02 -13.59
N LEU A 552 -17.68 -19.02 -12.95
CA LEU A 552 -18.61 -19.91 -13.62
C LEU A 552 -19.84 -19.16 -14.14
N ASN A 553 -20.43 -18.27 -13.35
CA ASN A 553 -21.58 -17.47 -13.80
C ASN A 553 -21.25 -16.60 -15.02
N ARG A 554 -20.03 -16.05 -15.09
CA ARG A 554 -19.58 -15.26 -16.25
C ARG A 554 -19.35 -16.15 -17.47
N MET A 555 -18.71 -17.31 -17.29
CA MET A 555 -18.35 -18.22 -18.39
C MET A 555 -19.56 -18.97 -18.96
N MET A 556 -20.58 -19.29 -18.15
CA MET A 556 -21.80 -19.96 -18.62
C MET A 556 -22.82 -19.02 -19.28
N GLY A 557 -22.46 -17.76 -19.57
CA GLY A 557 -23.36 -16.81 -20.22
C GLY A 557 -24.54 -16.32 -19.38
N ASN A 558 -24.58 -16.63 -18.07
CA ASN A 558 -25.63 -16.13 -17.16
C ASN A 558 -25.50 -14.62 -16.86
N GLY A 559 -24.42 -13.98 -17.33
CA GLY A 559 -24.25 -12.53 -17.32
C GLY A 559 -24.60 -11.91 -18.68
N ASN A 560 -25.22 -10.73 -18.68
CA ASN A 560 -25.72 -9.97 -19.86
C ASN A 560 -24.67 -9.64 -20.97
N ARG A 561 -23.43 -10.13 -20.94
CA ARG A 561 -22.30 -9.56 -21.71
C ARG A 561 -21.20 -10.54 -22.16
N GLY A 562 -21.36 -11.86 -22.10
CA GLY A 562 -20.29 -12.83 -22.40
C GLY A 562 -20.63 -13.88 -23.47
N MET A 563 -19.60 -14.41 -24.14
CA MET A 563 -19.65 -15.64 -24.95
C MET A 563 -19.87 -16.84 -24.02
N ASP A 564 -20.79 -17.75 -24.37
CA ASP A 564 -21.02 -18.98 -23.60
C ASP A 564 -19.83 -19.94 -23.79
N LEU A 565 -18.99 -20.02 -22.76
CA LEU A 565 -17.82 -20.89 -22.71
C LEU A 565 -18.13 -22.28 -22.13
N THR A 566 -19.39 -22.62 -21.90
CA THR A 566 -19.77 -23.97 -21.44
C THR A 566 -19.18 -25.08 -22.31
N PRO A 567 -19.15 -25.00 -23.67
CA PRO A 567 -18.51 -26.02 -24.49
C PRO A 567 -17.00 -26.15 -24.25
N VAL A 568 -16.31 -25.04 -23.97
CA VAL A 568 -14.87 -25.01 -23.69
C VAL A 568 -14.59 -25.61 -22.31
N LEU A 569 -15.43 -25.30 -21.32
CA LEU A 569 -15.36 -25.92 -19.99
C LEU A 569 -15.62 -27.43 -20.06
N GLN A 570 -16.59 -27.87 -20.87
CA GLN A 570 -16.85 -29.28 -21.11
C GLN A 570 -15.63 -29.98 -21.73
N TYR A 571 -15.00 -29.35 -22.73
CA TYR A 571 -13.80 -29.88 -23.36
C TYR A 571 -12.66 -30.03 -22.36
N LEU A 572 -12.38 -29.00 -21.55
CA LEU A 572 -11.35 -29.07 -20.50
C LEU A 572 -11.66 -30.14 -19.45
N PHE A 573 -12.92 -30.29 -19.06
CA PHE A 573 -13.35 -31.34 -18.12
C PHE A 573 -13.08 -32.74 -18.68
N VAL A 574 -13.47 -33.01 -19.93
CA VAL A 574 -13.20 -34.29 -20.61
C VAL A 574 -11.70 -34.60 -20.63
N GLU A 575 -10.88 -33.61 -21.00
CA GLU A 575 -9.42 -33.77 -21.04
C GLU A 575 -8.81 -33.96 -19.64
N MET A 576 -9.33 -33.29 -18.62
CA MET A 576 -8.91 -33.49 -17.23
C MET A 576 -9.18 -34.93 -16.77
N MET A 577 -10.40 -35.44 -17.02
CA MET A 577 -10.79 -36.81 -16.64
C MET A 577 -9.96 -37.87 -17.35
N LYS A 578 -9.60 -37.67 -18.63
CA LYS A 578 -8.69 -38.57 -19.36
C LYS A 578 -7.32 -38.66 -18.69
N ASN A 579 -6.75 -37.52 -18.30
CA ASN A 579 -5.43 -37.47 -17.65
C ASN A 579 -5.43 -38.14 -16.26
N GLU A 580 -6.56 -38.09 -15.54
CA GLU A 580 -6.70 -38.77 -14.24
C GLU A 580 -6.94 -40.28 -14.38
N GLY A 581 -7.60 -40.71 -15.47
CA GLY A 581 -7.96 -42.11 -15.75
C GLY A 581 -6.82 -42.99 -16.29
N GLU A 582 -5.75 -42.42 -16.85
CA GLU A 582 -4.60 -43.19 -17.36
C GLU A 582 -3.80 -43.94 -16.26
N GLY A 583 -4.14 -43.74 -14.97
CA GLY A 583 -3.55 -44.44 -13.83
C GLY A 583 -4.26 -45.72 -13.36
N GLY A 584 -5.43 -46.10 -13.88
CA GLY A 584 -6.12 -47.29 -13.36
C GLY A 584 -7.40 -47.73 -14.07
N GLY A 585 -7.27 -48.78 -14.88
CA GLY A 585 -8.35 -49.74 -15.14
C GLY A 585 -9.12 -49.56 -16.46
N GLU A 586 -8.87 -50.46 -17.40
CA GLU A 586 -9.77 -50.77 -18.50
C GLU A 586 -11.14 -51.19 -17.95
N GLY A 587 -12.10 -50.25 -17.86
CA GLY A 587 -13.40 -50.56 -17.32
C GLY A 587 -14.40 -49.42 -17.41
N GLY A 588 -15.08 -49.31 -18.56
CA GLY A 588 -16.40 -48.68 -18.63
C GLY A 588 -16.43 -47.34 -19.36
N SER A 589 -16.96 -47.39 -20.58
CA SER A 589 -17.55 -46.27 -21.30
C SER A 589 -18.81 -45.77 -20.56
N GLU A 590 -18.68 -45.29 -19.32
CA GLU A 590 -19.73 -44.46 -18.73
C GLU A 590 -19.75 -43.14 -19.50
N ALA A 591 -20.95 -42.73 -19.93
CA ALA A 591 -21.13 -41.50 -20.67
C ALA A 591 -20.51 -40.35 -19.86
N ILE A 592 -19.55 -39.62 -20.45
CA ILE A 592 -18.90 -38.51 -19.75
C ILE A 592 -19.99 -37.53 -19.34
N GLU A 593 -20.12 -37.34 -18.03
CA GLU A 593 -21.10 -36.45 -17.43
C GLU A 593 -20.92 -35.03 -17.99
N ASP A 594 -22.03 -34.31 -18.19
CA ASP A 594 -21.95 -32.90 -18.57
C ASP A 594 -21.36 -32.11 -17.37
N VAL A 595 -20.40 -31.25 -17.65
CA VAL A 595 -19.60 -30.50 -16.67
C VAL A 595 -20.50 -29.70 -15.72
N ARG A 596 -21.70 -29.31 -16.16
CA ARG A 596 -22.70 -28.61 -15.34
C ARG A 596 -23.39 -29.51 -14.32
N PHE A 597 -23.45 -30.82 -14.52
CA PHE A 597 -23.92 -31.73 -13.48
C PHE A 597 -22.76 -32.09 -12.56
N TRP A 598 -21.59 -32.34 -13.13
CA TRP A 598 -20.40 -32.64 -12.33
C TRP A 598 -20.03 -31.51 -11.36
N LEU A 599 -20.13 -30.24 -11.76
CA LEU A 599 -19.82 -29.10 -10.90
C LEU A 599 -20.85 -28.88 -9.76
N TRP A 600 -22.05 -29.43 -9.84
CA TRP A 600 -23.11 -29.23 -8.84
C TRP A 600 -23.35 -30.50 -8.03
N ASP A 601 -23.44 -30.34 -6.71
CA ASP A 601 -23.72 -31.45 -5.81
C ASP A 601 -25.24 -31.54 -5.54
N GLU A 602 -25.88 -32.53 -6.14
CA GLU A 602 -27.31 -32.81 -5.91
C GLU A 602 -27.58 -33.22 -4.46
N ALA A 603 -26.65 -33.92 -3.81
CA ALA A 603 -26.82 -34.41 -2.44
C ALA A 603 -26.89 -33.27 -1.42
N HIS A 604 -26.37 -32.09 -1.77
CA HIS A 604 -26.36 -30.89 -0.94
C HIS A 604 -27.31 -29.80 -1.44
N GLY A 605 -28.36 -30.17 -2.19
CA GLY A 605 -29.41 -29.24 -2.61
C GLY A 605 -29.01 -28.36 -3.80
N TYR A 606 -28.28 -28.93 -4.77
CA TYR A 606 -27.79 -28.24 -5.97
C TYR A 606 -26.85 -27.07 -5.64
N SER A 607 -25.92 -27.30 -4.71
CA SER A 607 -24.85 -26.34 -4.41
C SER A 607 -23.64 -26.57 -5.31
N LEU A 608 -22.95 -25.49 -5.71
CA LEU A 608 -21.69 -25.60 -6.43
C LEU A 608 -20.64 -26.34 -5.58
N SER A 609 -20.05 -27.39 -6.11
CA SER A 609 -18.92 -28.08 -5.50
C SER A 609 -17.64 -27.27 -5.71
N LEU A 610 -17.22 -26.53 -4.69
CA LEU A 610 -16.03 -25.66 -4.75
C LEU A 610 -14.75 -26.45 -5.04
N SER A 611 -14.63 -27.67 -4.52
CA SER A 611 -13.46 -28.53 -4.77
C SER A 611 -13.36 -28.95 -6.24
N ARG A 612 -14.49 -29.36 -6.84
CA ARG A 612 -14.55 -29.73 -8.26
C ARG A 612 -14.29 -28.52 -9.17
N ALA A 613 -14.90 -27.38 -8.84
CA ALA A 613 -14.62 -26.14 -9.55
C ALA A 613 -13.13 -25.76 -9.46
N GLN A 614 -12.53 -25.81 -8.27
CA GLN A 614 -11.13 -25.50 -8.08
C GLN A 614 -10.24 -26.46 -8.89
N GLN A 615 -10.53 -27.76 -8.88
CA GLN A 615 -9.82 -28.76 -9.67
C GLN A 615 -9.83 -28.42 -11.17
N LEU A 616 -11.02 -28.12 -11.72
CA LEU A 616 -11.16 -27.73 -13.13
C LEU A 616 -10.39 -26.44 -13.46
N PHE A 617 -10.49 -25.42 -12.61
CA PHE A 617 -9.77 -24.16 -12.82
C PHE A 617 -8.26 -24.28 -12.58
N SER A 618 -7.80 -25.20 -11.72
CA SER A 618 -6.38 -25.53 -11.56
C SER A 618 -5.84 -26.25 -12.80
N PHE A 619 -6.61 -27.19 -13.37
CA PHE A 619 -6.29 -27.82 -14.65
C PHE A 619 -6.29 -26.84 -15.82
N ALA A 620 -7.20 -25.85 -15.80
CA ALA A 620 -7.22 -24.75 -16.74
C ALA A 620 -6.03 -23.79 -16.56
N GLY A 621 -5.31 -23.87 -15.44
CA GLY A 621 -4.16 -23.04 -15.12
C GLY A 621 -4.49 -21.69 -14.45
N CYS A 622 -5.71 -21.54 -13.93
CA CYS A 622 -6.21 -20.32 -13.28
C CYS A 622 -5.99 -20.35 -11.75
N CYS A 623 -6.22 -21.51 -11.13
CA CYS A 623 -6.16 -21.69 -9.68
C CYS A 623 -4.90 -22.42 -9.21
N ARG A 624 -4.61 -22.31 -7.91
CA ARG A 624 -3.57 -23.10 -7.22
C ARG A 624 -4.10 -24.51 -6.99
N GLU A 625 -3.21 -25.49 -7.14
CA GLU A 625 -3.48 -26.89 -6.78
C GLU A 625 -3.79 -27.04 -5.29
#